data_AF-A0A7H8R3E8-F1
#
_entry.id   AF-A0A7H8R3E8-F1
#
_cell.length_a   1.000
_cell.length_b   1.000
_cell.length_c   1.000
_cell.angle_alpha   90.00
_cell.angle_beta   90.00
_cell.angle_gamma   90.00
#
_symmetry.space_group_name_H-M   'P 1'
#
loop_
_entity.id
_entity.type
_entity.pdbx_description
1 polymer ?
#
loop_
_entity_poly.entity_id
_entity_poly.type
_entity_poly.pdbx_seq_one_letter_code
_entity_poly.pdbx_strand_id
1 'polypeptide(L)'
;MESLLQICQQGDAFVWKKSKELHVGQAEGSVWSIRERDLLQYKGATYIPPDKALQSEIMKNNYNDAQRGYFGKACTIAAIRQKYYWSVLEANIDYYIQTCSTCQRVKVHRHRQYGLLKPLPVPSEPFETVTMDFITELPPAG
;
A
#
# COMPACT_ATOMS: atom_id res chain seq x y z
N MET A 1 7.98 8.93 15.17
CA MET A 1 8.37 7.86 14.25
C MET A 1 9.89 7.70 14.18
N GLU A 2 10.67 8.78 13.99
CA GLU A 2 12.14 8.69 13.93
C GLU A 2 12.80 8.10 15.19
N SER A 3 12.29 8.43 16.38
CA SER A 3 12.80 7.88 17.65
C SER A 3 12.64 6.36 17.77
N LEU A 4 11.53 5.81 17.27
CA LEU A 4 11.27 4.36 17.28
C LEU A 4 12.19 3.64 16.28
N LEU A 5 12.41 4.23 15.11
CA LEU A 5 13.32 3.67 14.09
C LEU A 5 14.74 3.52 14.64
N GLN A 6 15.20 4.50 15.43
CA GLN A 6 16.52 4.47 16.03
C GLN A 6 16.64 3.36 17.09
N ILE A 7 15.65 3.21 17.97
CA ILE A 7 15.61 2.13 18.97
C ILE A 7 15.63 0.76 18.28
N CYS A 8 14.80 0.57 17.24
CA CYS A 8 14.73 -0.69 16.51
C CYS A 8 16.06 -1.01 15.80
N GLN A 9 16.74 -0.01 15.23
CA GLN A 9 18.03 -0.21 14.59
C GLN A 9 19.16 -0.49 15.60
N GLN A 10 19.15 0.15 16.77
CA GLN A 10 20.15 -0.09 17.82
C GLN A 10 20.10 -1.51 18.39
N GLY A 11 18.91 -2.13 18.42
CA GLY A 11 18.74 -3.52 18.84
C GLY A 11 19.10 -4.56 17.79
N ASP A 12 19.41 -4.15 16.55
CA ASP A 12 19.63 -5.08 15.43
C ASP A 12 21.13 -5.38 15.21
N ALA A 13 21.49 -6.66 15.27
CA ALA A 13 22.87 -7.12 15.13
C ALA A 13 23.46 -6.82 13.75
N PHE A 14 22.64 -6.79 12.69
CA PHE A 14 23.09 -6.48 11.34
C PHE A 14 23.43 -4.99 11.23
N VAL A 15 22.59 -4.11 11.77
CA VAL A 15 22.88 -2.67 11.84
C VAL A 15 24.18 -2.41 12.58
N TRP A 16 24.37 -2.99 13.76
CA TRP A 16 25.59 -2.82 14.54
C TRP A 16 26.86 -3.20 13.76
N LYS A 17 26.84 -4.37 13.11
CA LYS A 17 27.96 -4.85 12.29
C LYS A 17 28.22 -3.90 11.11
N LYS A 18 27.17 -3.52 10.38
CA LYS A 18 27.29 -2.65 9.20
C LYS A 18 27.78 -1.25 9.56
N SER A 19 27.30 -0.70 10.67
CA SER A 19 27.73 0.61 11.15
C SER A 19 29.21 0.63 11.51
N LYS A 20 29.74 -0.44 12.14
CA LYS A 20 31.18 -0.56 12.41
C LYS A 20 32.01 -0.62 11.13
N GLU A 21 31.57 -1.42 10.15
CA GLU A 21 32.24 -1.50 8.85
C GLU A 21 32.34 -0.13 8.16
N LEU A 22 31.26 0.66 8.21
CA LEU A 22 31.22 2.00 7.59
C LEU A 22 32.10 3.03 8.33
N HIS A 23 32.26 2.91 9.66
CA HIS A 23 33.14 3.78 10.44
C HIS A 23 34.63 3.49 10.24
N VAL A 24 34.99 2.25 9.88
CA VAL A 24 36.39 1.82 9.71
C VAL A 24 36.96 2.22 8.34
N GLY A 25 36.11 2.61 7.39
CA GLY A 25 36.50 3.15 6.10
C GLY A 25 35.35 3.05 5.12
N GLN A 26 34.74 4.19 4.76
CA GLN A 26 33.66 4.21 3.79
C GLN A 26 34.25 4.04 2.38
N ALA A 27 33.93 2.94 1.71
CA ALA A 27 34.31 2.76 0.32
C ALA A 27 33.62 3.82 -0.55
N GLU A 28 34.38 4.52 -1.38
CA GLU A 28 33.85 5.45 -2.40
C GLU A 28 32.85 4.69 -3.29
N GLY A 29 31.58 5.10 -3.27
CA GLY A 29 30.50 4.40 -3.98
C GLY A 29 29.73 3.35 -3.18
N SER A 30 29.91 3.26 -1.85
CA SER A 30 29.12 2.36 -1.01
C SER A 30 27.61 2.65 -1.12
N VAL A 31 26.85 1.59 -1.39
CA VAL A 31 25.38 1.60 -1.41
C VAL A 31 24.79 1.85 -0.02
N TRP A 32 25.58 1.60 1.02
CA TRP A 32 25.22 1.80 2.42
C TRP A 32 25.83 3.10 2.96
N SER A 33 25.04 3.84 3.71
CA SER A 33 25.45 5.09 4.36
C SER A 33 24.80 5.21 5.73
N ILE A 34 25.37 6.08 6.57
CA ILE A 34 24.82 6.42 7.88
C ILE A 34 24.37 7.88 7.80
N ARG A 35 23.11 8.16 8.15
CA ARG A 35 22.57 9.51 8.24
C ARG A 35 22.80 10.07 9.65
N GLU A 36 22.34 11.30 9.89
CA GLU A 36 22.23 11.87 11.23
C GLU A 36 21.58 10.88 12.22
N ARG A 37 22.09 10.85 13.45
CA ARG A 37 21.66 9.98 14.56
C ARG A 37 21.90 8.48 14.34
N ASP A 38 22.97 8.10 13.64
CA ASP A 38 23.39 6.71 13.43
C ASP A 38 22.36 5.82 12.71
N LEU A 39 21.49 6.43 11.90
CA LEU A 39 20.50 5.69 11.12
C LEU A 39 21.13 5.12 9.86
N LEU A 40 21.11 3.79 9.74
CA LEU A 40 21.59 3.07 8.57
C LEU A 40 20.63 3.27 7.38
N GLN A 41 21.21 3.57 6.22
CA GLN A 41 20.50 3.74 4.96
C GLN A 41 21.08 2.87 3.86
N TYR A 42 20.21 2.45 2.94
CA TYR A 42 20.54 1.74 1.73
C TYR A 42 20.01 2.53 0.52
N LYS A 43 20.89 2.96 -0.39
CA LYS A 43 20.52 3.81 -1.54
C LYS A 43 19.72 5.06 -1.16
N GLY A 44 20.02 5.65 0.01
CA GLY A 44 19.31 6.82 0.55
C GLY A 44 17.99 6.52 1.26
N ALA A 45 17.50 5.28 1.24
CA ALA A 45 16.30 4.85 1.98
C ALA A 45 16.69 4.27 3.35
N THR A 46 15.92 4.57 4.39
CA THR A 46 16.21 4.12 5.76
C THR A 46 16.01 2.61 5.87
N TYR A 47 17.03 1.90 6.38
CA TYR A 47 16.94 0.46 6.59
C TYR A 47 15.97 0.13 7.72
N ILE A 48 15.09 -0.84 7.50
CA ILE A 48 14.15 -1.32 8.50
C ILE A 48 14.56 -2.75 8.89
N PRO A 49 14.88 -3.00 10.17
CA PRO A 49 15.13 -4.35 10.68
C PRO A 49 13.96 -5.30 10.42
N PRO A 50 14.16 -6.64 10.52
CA PRO A 50 13.13 -7.65 10.34
C PRO A 50 12.11 -7.70 11.50
N ASP A 51 11.60 -6.55 11.92
CA ASP A 51 10.53 -6.41 12.91
C ASP A 51 9.17 -6.28 12.20
N LYS A 52 8.33 -7.31 12.36
CA LYS A 52 6.99 -7.36 11.73
C LYS A 52 6.06 -6.26 12.24
N ALA A 53 6.17 -5.85 13.50
CA ALA A 53 5.31 -4.82 14.07
C ALA A 53 5.64 -3.46 13.44
N LEU A 54 6.94 -3.12 13.41
CA LEU A 54 7.42 -1.89 12.79
C LEU A 54 7.08 -1.82 11.30
N GLN A 55 7.34 -2.91 10.55
CA GLN A 55 7.01 -2.96 9.13
C GLN A 55 5.49 -2.80 8.88
N SER A 56 4.65 -3.43 9.70
CA SER A 56 3.20 -3.29 9.61
C SER A 56 2.73 -1.86 9.90
N GLU A 57 3.34 -1.20 10.89
CA GLU A 57 3.03 0.20 11.22
C GLU A 57 3.47 1.17 10.11
N ILE A 58 4.64 0.97 9.52
CA ILE A 58 5.10 1.72 8.34
C ILE A 58 4.11 1.54 7.18
N MET A 59 3.69 0.30 6.90
CA MET A 59 2.72 0.02 5.83
C MET A 59 1.36 0.69 6.09
N LYS A 60 0.83 0.60 7.32
CA LYS A 60 -0.44 1.26 7.71
C LYS A 60 -0.37 2.79 7.54
N ASN A 61 0.68 3.41 8.05
CA ASN A 61 0.81 4.87 8.04
C ASN A 61 0.96 5.41 6.61
N ASN A 62 1.76 4.74 5.75
CA ASN A 62 1.95 5.18 4.37
C ASN A 62 0.76 4.85 3.47
N TYR A 63 -0.03 3.82 3.79
CA TYR A 63 -1.28 3.54 3.07
C TYR A 63 -2.35 4.59 3.35
N ASN A 64 -2.52 5.00 4.61
CA ASN A 64 -3.48 6.05 4.98
C ASN A 64 -3.11 7.42 4.40
N ASP A 65 -1.82 7.70 4.21
CA ASP A 65 -1.36 8.93 3.55
C ASP A 65 -1.61 8.88 2.03
N ALA A 66 -1.45 7.71 1.39
CA ALA A 66 -1.85 7.49 0.00
C ALA A 66 -3.38 7.58 -0.22
N GLN A 67 -4.17 7.30 0.83
CA GLN A 67 -5.62 7.49 0.83
C GLN A 67 -6.02 8.98 0.77
N ARG A 68 -5.12 9.92 1.10
CA ARG A 68 -5.34 11.37 0.93
C ARG A 68 -5.35 11.81 -0.55
N GLY A 69 -5.05 10.92 -1.49
CA GLY A 69 -5.22 11.22 -2.91
C GLY A 69 -5.11 10.00 -3.82
N TYR A 70 -6.09 9.11 -3.87
CA TYR A 70 -6.35 8.14 -4.97
C TYR A 70 -5.13 7.36 -5.55
N PHE A 71 -4.05 7.23 -4.80
CA PHE A 71 -2.81 6.66 -5.29
C PHE A 71 -2.92 5.15 -5.10
N GLY A 72 -3.26 4.43 -6.17
CA GLY A 72 -3.37 2.97 -6.16
C GLY A 72 -2.08 2.26 -5.71
N LYS A 73 -2.13 0.93 -5.59
CA LYS A 73 -1.04 0.05 -5.10
C LYS A 73 0.38 0.46 -5.54
N ALA A 74 0.57 0.78 -6.82
CA ALA A 74 1.88 1.12 -7.38
C ALA A 74 2.48 2.38 -6.74
N CYS A 75 1.66 3.39 -6.47
CA CYS A 75 2.10 4.64 -5.86
C CYS A 75 2.45 4.45 -4.38
N THR A 76 1.69 3.65 -3.63
CA THR A 76 2.03 3.29 -2.24
C THR A 76 3.38 2.57 -2.18
N ILE A 77 3.61 1.63 -3.10
CA ILE A 77 4.90 0.92 -3.21
C ILE A 77 6.03 1.91 -3.48
N ALA A 78 5.86 2.81 -4.44
CA ALA A 78 6.87 3.82 -4.77
C ALA A 78 7.18 4.73 -3.58
N ALA A 79 6.16 5.19 -2.85
CA ALA A 79 6.31 6.06 -1.69
C ALA A 79 7.08 5.38 -0.54
N ILE A 80 6.79 4.10 -0.27
CA ILE A 80 7.51 3.34 0.75
C ILE A 80 8.96 3.09 0.30
N ARG A 81 9.19 2.67 -0.95
CA ARG A 81 10.54 2.43 -1.51
C ARG A 81 11.43 3.66 -1.47
N GLN A 82 10.85 4.84 -1.65
CA GLN A 82 11.61 6.09 -1.60
C GLN A 82 12.16 6.39 -0.20
N LYS A 83 11.44 5.99 0.85
CA LYS A 83 11.75 6.34 2.24
C LYS A 83 12.41 5.20 3.02
N TYR A 84 12.05 3.96 2.72
CA TYR A 84 12.38 2.78 3.52
C TYR A 84 12.88 1.62 2.68
N TYR A 85 13.75 0.81 3.27
CA TYR A 85 14.30 -0.38 2.64
C TYR A 85 14.39 -1.55 3.63
N TRP A 86 13.97 -2.75 3.18
CA TRP A 86 14.30 -4.03 3.80
C TRP A 86 14.31 -5.12 2.72
N SER A 87 14.98 -6.24 2.98
CA SER A 87 15.31 -7.27 1.98
C SER A 87 14.11 -7.89 1.24
N VAL A 88 12.92 -7.84 1.85
CA VAL A 88 11.68 -8.45 1.32
C VAL A 88 10.55 -7.42 1.22
N LEU A 89 10.89 -6.16 0.96
CA LEU A 89 9.97 -5.04 0.90
C LEU A 89 8.76 -5.30 0.00
N GLU A 90 9.00 -5.70 -1.24
CA GLU A 90 7.94 -5.86 -2.24
C GLU A 90 6.96 -6.97 -1.87
N ALA A 91 7.48 -8.15 -1.48
CA ALA A 91 6.62 -9.27 -1.11
C ALA A 91 5.83 -8.99 0.18
N ASN A 92 6.42 -8.26 1.14
CA ASN A 92 5.72 -7.87 2.36
C ASN A 92 4.60 -6.88 2.08
N ILE A 93 4.82 -5.89 1.20
CA ILE A 93 3.76 -4.96 0.78
C ILE A 93 2.66 -5.72 0.03
N ASP A 94 3.02 -6.63 -0.87
CA ASP A 94 2.05 -7.42 -1.61
C ASP A 94 1.19 -8.29 -0.70
N TYR A 95 1.81 -8.96 0.27
CA TYR A 95 1.12 -9.73 1.29
C TYR A 95 0.21 -8.84 2.15
N TYR A 96 0.68 -7.66 2.56
CA TYR A 96 -0.12 -6.71 3.34
C TYR A 96 -1.36 -6.25 2.57
N ILE A 97 -1.22 -5.87 1.30
CA ILE A 97 -2.35 -5.43 0.47
C ILE A 97 -3.34 -6.58 0.24
N GLN A 98 -2.84 -7.82 0.10
CA GLN A 98 -3.67 -9.01 -0.04
C GLN A 98 -4.42 -9.39 1.24
N THR A 99 -3.93 -9.01 2.43
CA THR A 99 -4.53 -9.40 3.71
C THR A 99 -5.28 -8.25 4.41
N CYS A 100 -5.05 -7.01 3.99
CA CYS A 100 -5.70 -5.84 4.57
C CYS A 100 -7.15 -5.69 4.06
N SER A 101 -8.12 -5.81 4.97
CA SER A 101 -9.55 -5.66 4.67
C SER A 101 -9.90 -4.28 4.07
N THR A 102 -9.30 -3.21 4.57
CA THR A 102 -9.48 -1.85 4.03
C THR A 102 -8.96 -1.76 2.60
N CYS A 103 -7.76 -2.29 2.33
CA CYS A 103 -7.18 -2.31 0.97
C CYS A 103 -8.09 -3.06 0.01
N GLN A 104 -8.60 -4.22 0.42
CA GLN A 104 -9.50 -5.03 -0.40
C GLN A 104 -10.83 -4.33 -0.68
N ARG A 105 -11.41 -3.62 0.30
CA ARG A 105 -12.69 -2.90 0.15
C ARG A 105 -12.60 -1.66 -0.74
N VAL A 106 -11.49 -0.92 -0.69
CA VAL A 106 -11.30 0.28 -1.52
C VAL A 106 -10.90 -0.09 -2.96
N LYS A 107 -10.32 -1.27 -3.16
CA LYS A 107 -9.93 -1.74 -4.49
C LYS A 107 -11.17 -1.90 -5.37
N VAL A 108 -11.24 -1.09 -6.44
CA VAL A 108 -12.26 -1.27 -7.48
C VAL A 108 -12.10 -2.66 -8.07
N HIS A 109 -13.11 -3.52 -7.88
CA HIS A 109 -13.19 -4.80 -8.55
C HIS A 109 -13.42 -4.55 -10.04
N ARG A 110 -12.34 -4.63 -10.83
CA ARG A 110 -12.45 -4.73 -12.28
C ARG A 110 -12.95 -6.14 -12.60
N HIS A 111 -14.27 -6.31 -12.67
CA HIS A 111 -14.84 -7.51 -13.25
C HIS A 111 -14.52 -7.53 -14.76
N ARG A 112 -14.53 -8.71 -15.38
CA ARG A 112 -14.50 -8.81 -16.85
C ARG A 112 -15.69 -8.04 -17.41
N GLN A 113 -15.55 -7.44 -18.60
CA GLN A 113 -16.70 -6.82 -19.29
C GLN A 113 -17.91 -7.75 -19.19
N TYR A 114 -19.08 -7.20 -18.88
CA TYR A 114 -20.30 -7.96 -18.52
C TYR A 114 -20.86 -8.87 -19.64
N GLY A 115 -20.07 -9.14 -20.69
CA GLY A 115 -20.50 -9.82 -21.90
C GLY A 115 -21.53 -8.97 -22.65
N LEU A 116 -22.20 -9.61 -23.61
CA LEU A 116 -23.38 -9.03 -24.23
C LEU A 116 -24.55 -9.12 -23.24
N LEU A 117 -25.35 -8.05 -23.16
CA LEU A 117 -26.62 -8.11 -22.45
C LEU A 117 -27.45 -9.25 -23.04
N LYS A 118 -28.02 -10.11 -22.18
CA LYS A 118 -29.00 -11.10 -22.61
C LYS A 118 -30.37 -10.45 -22.57
N PRO A 119 -30.98 -10.11 -23.72
CA PRO A 119 -32.33 -9.55 -23.72
C PRO A 119 -33.31 -10.59 -23.18
N LEU A 120 -34.38 -10.10 -22.56
CA LEU A 120 -35.52 -10.95 -22.21
C LEU A 120 -36.18 -11.47 -23.50
N PRO A 121 -36.80 -12.67 -23.47
CA PRO A 121 -37.59 -13.14 -24.59
C PRO A 121 -38.70 -12.13 -24.90
N VAL A 122 -39.04 -12.00 -26.18
CA VAL A 122 -40.16 -11.15 -26.61
C VAL A 122 -41.47 -11.82 -26.18
N PRO A 123 -42.34 -11.13 -25.44
CA PRO A 123 -43.65 -11.68 -25.09
C PRO A 123 -44.49 -11.88 -26.37
N SER A 124 -45.21 -12.99 -26.42
CA SER A 124 -46.11 -13.41 -27.50
C SER A 124 -47.52 -12.85 -27.37
N GLU A 125 -47.97 -12.57 -26.14
CA GLU A 125 -49.32 -12.11 -25.86
C GLU A 125 -49.33 -10.76 -25.10
N PRO A 126 -50.39 -9.94 -25.25
CA PRO A 126 -50.57 -8.74 -24.44
C PRO A 126 -50.54 -9.06 -22.93
N PHE A 127 -49.84 -8.23 -22.15
CA PHE A 127 -49.71 -8.38 -20.69
C PHE A 127 -48.95 -9.62 -20.19
N GLU A 128 -48.28 -10.36 -21.08
CA GLU A 128 -47.44 -11.50 -20.68
C GLU A 128 -46.24 -11.08 -19.82
N THR A 129 -45.77 -9.83 -19.95
CA THR A 129 -44.73 -9.26 -19.10
C THR A 129 -45.08 -7.82 -18.73
N VAL A 130 -44.99 -7.49 -17.44
CA VAL A 130 -45.19 -6.13 -16.89
C VAL A 130 -43.98 -5.79 -16.04
N THR A 131 -43.32 -4.67 -16.36
CA THR A 131 -42.23 -4.11 -15.56
C THR A 131 -42.66 -2.78 -14.95
N MET A 132 -42.28 -2.52 -13.71
CA MET A 132 -42.57 -1.28 -13.00
C MET A 132 -41.27 -0.67 -12.49
N ASP A 133 -41.12 0.62 -12.66
CA ASP A 133 -40.03 1.41 -12.10
C ASP A 133 -40.59 2.64 -11.38
N PHE A 134 -39.89 3.12 -10.36
CA PHE A 134 -40.30 4.28 -9.58
C PHE A 134 -39.41 5.47 -9.92
N ILE A 135 -40.03 6.57 -10.33
CA ILE A 135 -39.33 7.87 -10.41
C ILE A 135 -39.40 8.49 -9.01
N THR A 136 -38.25 8.61 -8.37
CA THR A 136 -38.11 9.35 -7.11
C THR A 136 -37.71 10.81 -7.39
N GLU A 137 -37.86 11.69 -6.39
CA GLU A 137 -37.45 13.11 -6.45
C GLU A 137 -38.25 14.01 -7.40
N LEU A 138 -39.56 13.77 -7.52
CA LEU A 138 -40.46 14.71 -8.20
C LEU A 138 -40.63 16.01 -7.40
N PRO A 139 -40.83 17.16 -8.07
CA PRO A 139 -41.11 18.42 -7.38
C PRO A 139 -42.40 18.29 -6.55
N PRO A 140 -42.50 19.02 -5.41
CA PRO A 140 -43.71 19.04 -4.61
C PRO A 140 -44.88 19.56 -5.46
N ALA A 141 -46.04 18.90 -5.34
CA ALA A 141 -47.26 19.37 -5.99
C ALA A 141 -47.64 20.74 -5.41
N GLY A 142 -47.86 21.72 -6.30
CA GLY A 142 -48.32 23.08 -5.96
C GLY A 142 -49.82 23.15 -5.69
#